data_AF-A0A3S4IEY5-F1
#
_entry.id   AF-A0A3S4IEY5-F1
#
_cell.length_a   1.000
_cell.length_b   1.000
_cell.length_c   1.000
_cell.angle_alpha   90.00
_cell.angle_beta   90.00
_cell.angle_gamma   90.00
#
_symmetry.space_group_name_H-M   'P 1'
#
loop_
_entity.id
_entity.type
_entity.pdbx_description
1 polymer ?
#
loop_
_entity_poly.entity_id
_entity_poly.type
_entity_poly.pdbx_seq_one_letter_code
_entity_poly.pdbx_strand_id
1 'polypeptide(L)'
;MKQTALLLFTALLALPGIALANSPYSSLQTANEKSTVLKELRKMCTPQASLSDEAWEKMIMSNESNQQHIREAIVAIERKQPE
;
A
#
# COMPACT_ATOMS: atom_id res chain seq x y z
N MET A 1 19.12 -35.48 29.39
CA MET A 1 17.83 -34.75 29.26
C MET A 1 17.98 -33.22 29.33
N LYS A 2 18.81 -32.66 30.24
CA LYS A 2 18.98 -31.19 30.38
C LYS A 2 19.70 -30.51 29.21
N GLN A 3 20.71 -31.14 28.60
CA GLN A 3 21.46 -30.57 27.47
C GLN A 3 20.70 -30.61 26.14
N THR A 4 19.90 -31.65 25.92
CA THR A 4 19.11 -31.83 24.69
C THR A 4 18.01 -30.78 24.57
N ALA A 5 17.39 -30.40 25.70
CA ALA A 5 16.42 -29.31 25.73
C ALA A 5 17.08 -27.96 25.37
N LEU A 6 18.28 -27.68 25.91
CA LEU A 6 18.99 -26.42 25.70
C LEU A 6 19.39 -26.21 24.23
N LEU A 7 19.78 -27.28 23.53
CA LEU A 7 20.14 -27.25 22.10
C LEU A 7 18.93 -27.03 21.17
N LEU A 8 17.75 -27.48 21.57
CA LEU A 8 16.51 -27.25 20.83
C LEU A 8 16.03 -25.79 20.96
N PHE A 9 16.23 -25.18 22.13
CA PHE A 9 15.89 -23.77 22.35
C PHE A 9 16.78 -22.81 21.55
N THR A 10 18.08 -23.10 21.41
CA THR A 10 18.98 -22.26 20.61
C THR A 10 18.73 -22.39 19.10
N ALA A 11 18.32 -23.57 18.62
CA ALA A 11 17.95 -23.76 17.22
C ALA A 11 16.69 -22.98 16.81
N LEU A 12 15.73 -22.82 17.73
CA LEU A 12 14.48 -22.10 17.46
C LEU A 12 14.68 -20.58 17.35
N LEU A 13 15.69 -20.03 18.04
CA LEU A 13 16.04 -18.60 18.04
C LEU A 13 16.92 -18.19 16.85
N ALA A 14 17.45 -19.16 16.09
CA ALA A 14 18.30 -18.92 14.92
C ALA A 14 17.51 -18.74 13.62
N LEU A 15 16.18 -18.90 13.65
CA LEU A 15 15.32 -18.55 12.52
C LEU A 15 15.24 -17.02 12.46
N PRO A 16 15.81 -16.37 11.43
CA PRO A 16 15.67 -14.93 11.28
C PRO A 16 14.18 -14.61 11.27
N GLY A 17 13.75 -13.71 12.15
CA GLY A 17 12.38 -13.24 12.24
C GLY A 17 11.97 -12.58 10.93
N ILE A 18 11.44 -13.36 9.99
CA ILE A 18 10.79 -12.85 8.79
C ILE A 18 9.40 -12.40 9.20
N ALA A 19 9.34 -11.31 9.95
CA ALA A 19 8.14 -10.50 10.07
C ALA A 19 8.02 -9.63 8.81
N LEU A 20 7.81 -10.25 7.65
CA LEU A 20 7.30 -9.53 6.48
C LEU A 20 5.78 -9.62 6.53
N ALA A 21 5.17 -8.85 7.43
CA ALA A 21 3.73 -8.66 7.48
C ALA A 21 3.28 -7.68 6.38
N ASN A 22 3.62 -7.96 5.12
CA ASN A 22 2.86 -7.37 4.01
C ASN A 22 1.56 -8.16 3.91
N SER A 23 0.59 -7.78 4.73
CA SER A 23 -0.70 -8.46 4.77
C SER A 23 -1.44 -8.24 3.43
N PRO A 24 -2.24 -9.22 2.94
CA PRO A 24 -3.15 -8.99 1.83
C PRO A 24 -4.15 -7.85 2.09
N TYR A 25 -4.39 -7.53 3.36
CA TYR A 25 -5.18 -6.38 3.77
C TYR A 25 -4.49 -5.07 3.42
N SER A 26 -3.16 -4.97 3.62
CA SER A 26 -2.37 -3.78 3.28
C SER A 26 -2.41 -3.48 1.78
N SER A 27 -2.26 -4.48 0.91
CA SER A 27 -2.36 -4.27 -0.54
C SER A 27 -3.77 -3.86 -1.00
N LEU A 28 -4.80 -4.37 -0.34
CA LEU A 28 -6.19 -4.01 -0.61
C LEU A 28 -6.53 -2.60 -0.10
N GLN A 29 -5.97 -2.22 1.05
CA GLN A 29 -6.05 -0.86 1.60
C GLN A 29 -5.39 0.15 0.67
N THR A 30 -4.16 -0.10 0.23
CA THR A 30 -3.45 0.76 -0.73
C THR A 30 -4.25 0.92 -2.03
N ALA A 31 -4.91 -0.14 -2.53
CA ALA A 31 -5.75 -0.04 -3.72
C ALA A 31 -7.01 0.82 -3.50
N ASN A 32 -7.63 0.74 -2.33
CA ASN A 32 -8.76 1.58 -1.94
C ASN A 32 -8.35 3.06 -1.83
N GLU A 33 -7.23 3.33 -1.17
CA GLU A 33 -6.70 4.68 -1.00
C GLU A 33 -6.32 5.31 -2.33
N LYS A 34 -5.70 4.54 -3.23
CA LYS A 34 -5.45 4.97 -4.61
C LYS A 34 -6.75 5.39 -5.30
N SER A 35 -7.80 4.56 -5.24
CA SER A 35 -9.11 4.87 -5.82
C SER A 35 -9.72 6.15 -5.23
N THR A 36 -9.55 6.35 -3.92
CA THR A 36 -10.03 7.55 -3.22
C THR A 36 -9.30 8.81 -3.70
N VAL A 37 -7.96 8.79 -3.74
CA VAL A 37 -7.15 9.91 -4.24
C VAL A 37 -7.54 10.25 -5.67
N LEU A 38 -7.65 9.23 -6.51
CA LEU A 38 -8.05 9.35 -7.91
C LEU A 38 -9.46 9.98 -8.05
N LYS A 39 -10.44 9.51 -7.30
CA LYS A 39 -11.80 10.07 -7.35
C LYS A 39 -11.84 11.55 -6.94
N GLU A 40 -11.10 11.94 -5.91
CA GLU A 40 -11.05 13.35 -5.48
C GLU A 40 -10.34 14.23 -6.51
N LEU A 41 -9.21 13.78 -7.06
CA LEU A 41 -8.52 14.48 -8.15
C LEU A 41 -9.45 14.66 -9.35
N ARG A 42 -10.25 13.65 -9.69
CA ARG A 42 -11.20 13.74 -10.79
C ARG A 42 -12.26 14.83 -10.54
N LYS A 43 -12.79 14.92 -9.32
CA LYS A 43 -13.74 15.98 -8.95
C LYS A 43 -13.12 17.37 -9.04
N MET A 44 -11.87 17.53 -8.58
CA MET A 44 -11.18 18.83 -8.58
C MET A 44 -10.77 19.29 -9.99
N CYS A 45 -10.29 18.37 -10.82
CA CYS A 45 -9.80 18.70 -12.15
C CYS A 45 -10.93 18.81 -13.19
N THR A 46 -12.14 18.31 -12.90
CA THR A 46 -13.30 18.32 -13.81
C THR A 46 -12.93 17.99 -15.26
N PRO A 47 -12.35 16.80 -15.52
CA PRO A 47 -11.98 16.40 -16.87
C PRO A 47 -13.22 16.36 -17.76
N GLN A 48 -13.04 16.54 -19.07
CA GLN A 48 -14.13 16.48 -20.05
C GLN A 48 -14.99 15.23 -19.82
N ALA A 49 -16.32 15.43 -19.84
CA ALA A 49 -17.33 14.48 -19.37
C ALA A 49 -17.39 13.13 -20.11
N SER A 50 -16.56 12.93 -21.14
CA SER A 50 -16.54 11.72 -21.98
C SER A 50 -15.55 10.64 -21.51
N LEU A 51 -14.64 10.93 -20.58
CA LEU A 51 -13.66 9.95 -20.13
C LEU A 51 -14.30 8.95 -19.15
N SER A 52 -14.08 7.64 -19.34
CA SER A 52 -14.39 6.65 -18.29
C SER A 52 -13.45 6.80 -17.10
N ASP A 53 -13.74 6.15 -15.97
CA ASP A 53 -12.85 6.14 -14.81
C ASP A 53 -11.52 5.46 -15.10
N GLU A 54 -11.53 4.36 -15.85
CA GLU A 54 -10.33 3.66 -16.28
C GLU A 54 -9.48 4.50 -17.25
N ALA A 55 -10.13 5.17 -18.20
CA ALA A 55 -9.45 6.02 -19.18
C ALA A 55 -8.80 7.23 -18.50
N TRP A 56 -9.50 7.81 -17.53
CA TRP A 56 -8.99 8.92 -16.74
C TRP A 56 -7.84 8.49 -15.81
N GLU A 57 -7.98 7.35 -15.12
CA GLU A 57 -6.89 6.79 -14.31
C GLU A 57 -5.64 6.57 -15.16
N LYS A 58 -5.79 5.90 -16.32
CA LYS A 58 -4.66 5.63 -17.22
C LYS A 58 -3.98 6.91 -17.69
N MET A 59 -4.76 7.95 -17.99
CA MET A 59 -4.25 9.25 -18.40
C MET A 59 -3.48 9.97 -17.27
N ILE A 60 -3.98 9.94 -16.04
CA ILE A 60 -3.26 10.55 -14.91
C ILE A 60 -2.00 9.75 -14.58
N MET A 61 -2.10 8.43 -14.59
CA MET A 61 -1.03 7.50 -14.25
C MET A 61 0.03 7.35 -15.35
N SER A 62 -0.16 7.90 -16.55
CA SER A 62 0.86 7.88 -17.60
C SER A 62 2.01 8.87 -17.35
N ASN A 63 1.87 9.77 -16.37
CA ASN A 63 2.90 10.71 -15.97
C ASN A 63 3.58 10.24 -14.67
N GLU A 64 4.89 9.99 -14.71
CA GLU A 64 5.66 9.48 -13.57
C GLU A 64 5.62 10.39 -12.33
N SER A 65 5.61 11.72 -12.51
CA SER A 65 5.46 12.67 -11.41
C SER A 65 4.08 12.54 -10.75
N ASN A 66 3.01 12.39 -11.54
CA ASN A 66 1.68 12.14 -10.98
C ASN A 66 1.64 10.82 -10.21
N GLN A 67 2.29 9.76 -10.71
CA GLN A 67 2.38 8.49 -9.98
C GLN A 67 3.06 8.66 -8.63
N GLN A 68 4.14 9.45 -8.59
CA GLN A 68 4.87 9.72 -7.36
C GLN A 68 4.03 10.50 -6.35
N HIS A 69 3.35 11.56 -6.78
CA HIS A 69 2.48 12.35 -5.90
C HIS A 69 1.28 11.55 -5.39
N ILE A 70 0.72 10.65 -6.20
CA ILE A 70 -0.35 9.75 -5.76
C ILE A 70 0.17 8.78 -4.70
N ARG A 71 1.38 8.21 -4.86
CA ARG A 71 2.00 7.38 -3.82
C ARG A 71 2.22 8.15 -2.52
N GLU A 72 2.70 9.38 -2.61
CA GLU A 72 2.90 10.24 -1.43
C GLU A 72 1.56 10.56 -0.74
N ALA A 73 0.51 10.82 -1.51
CA ALA A 73 -0.83 11.06 -0.99
C ALA A 73 -1.41 9.84 -0.26
N ILE A 74 -1.22 8.63 -0.82
CA ILE A 74 -1.63 7.36 -0.20
C ILE A 74 -0.89 7.18 1.14
N VAL A 75 0.43 7.30 1.15
CA VAL A 75 1.23 7.19 2.39
C VAL A 75 0.79 8.21 3.44
N ALA A 76 0.42 9.43 3.02
CA ALA A 76 -0.10 10.44 3.92
C ALA A 76 -1.49 10.11 4.48
N ILE A 77 -2.32 9.35 3.75
CA ILE A 77 -3.61 8.83 4.23
C ILE A 77 -3.37 7.70 5.25
N GLU A 78 -2.54 6.72 4.91
CA GLU A 78 -2.19 5.60 5.81
C GLU A 78 -1.67 6.10 7.16
N ARG A 79 -0.76 7.08 7.15
CA ARG A 79 -0.19 7.69 8.38
C ARG A 79 -1.20 8.48 9.22
N LYS A 80 -2.32 8.91 8.64
CA LYS A 80 -3.37 9.67 9.35
C LYS A 80 -4.47 8.77 9.90
N GLN A 81 -4.52 7.49 9.53
CA GLN A 81 -5.53 6.58 10.05
C GLN A 81 -5.14 6.15 11.48
N PRO A 82 -5.97 6.43 12.51
CA PRO A 82 -5.76 5.82 13.82
C PRO A 82 -6.03 4.31 13.73
N GLU A 83 -5.22 3.51 14.44
CA GLU A 83 -5.37 2.04 14.51
C GLU A 83 -6.75 1.60 15.02
#